data_AF-U3B1Z4-F1
#
_entry.id   AF-U3B1Z4-F1
#
_cell.length_a   1.000
_cell.length_b   1.000
_cell.length_c   1.000
_cell.angle_alpha   90.00
_cell.angle_beta   90.00
_cell.angle_gamma   90.00
#
_symmetry.space_group_name_H-M   'P 1'
#
loop_
_entity.id
_entity.type
_entity.pdbx_description
1 polymer ?
#
loop_
_entity_poly.entity_id
_entity_poly.type
_entity_poly.pdbx_seq_one_letter_code
_entity_poly.pdbx_strand_id
1 'polypeptide(L)'
;MKLSEIERHQIIKLATEACCSRNHNVSVDLGKAEFELSDTGVEFYRTCFKLDSKQADHRCLVAKILVRQNAWTLLVAHRDQYDMFEGWHTHPSIDSLGTQLHQLIKEVESDPQGLIW
;
A
#
# COMPACT_ATOMS: atom_id res chain seq x y z
N MET A 1 -5.45 -18.87 1.07
CA MET A 1 -6.90 -18.56 1.09
C MET A 1 -7.14 -17.57 -0.04
N LYS A 2 -8.14 -17.82 -0.90
CA LYS A 2 -8.45 -16.94 -2.04
C LYS A 2 -9.57 -16.01 -1.64
N LEU A 3 -9.47 -14.73 -2.00
CA LEU A 3 -10.49 -13.73 -1.70
C LEU A 3 -11.80 -14.02 -2.43
N SER A 4 -12.93 -13.83 -1.73
CA SER A 4 -14.26 -13.82 -2.35
C SER A 4 -14.45 -12.60 -3.26
N GLU A 5 -15.43 -12.66 -4.16
CA GLU A 5 -15.73 -11.53 -5.05
C GLU A 5 -16.15 -10.28 -4.26
N ILE A 6 -16.88 -10.44 -3.15
CA ILE A 6 -17.29 -9.32 -2.29
C ILE A 6 -16.05 -8.65 -1.66
N GLU A 7 -15.13 -9.43 -1.12
CA GLU A 7 -13.89 -8.90 -0.53
C GLU A 7 -13.04 -8.18 -1.58
N ARG A 8 -12.93 -8.74 -2.79
CA ARG A 8 -12.21 -8.09 -3.90
C ARG A 8 -12.81 -6.74 -4.25
N HIS A 9 -14.13 -6.64 -4.36
CA HIS A 9 -14.80 -5.36 -4.62
C HIS A 9 -14.59 -4.35 -3.50
N GLN A 10 -14.66 -4.78 -2.24
CA GLN A 10 -14.41 -3.92 -1.09
C GLN A 10 -12.96 -3.38 -1.10
N ILE A 11 -11.98 -4.24 -1.36
CA ILE A 11 -10.57 -3.86 -1.48
C ILE A 11 -10.37 -2.85 -2.61
N ILE A 12 -10.89 -3.12 -3.81
CA ILE A 12 -10.75 -2.21 -4.95
C ILE A 12 -11.30 -0.84 -4.59
N LYS A 13 -12.52 -0.79 -4.02
CA LYS A 13 -13.15 0.48 -3.66
C LYS A 13 -12.28 1.27 -2.67
N LEU A 14 -11.91 0.64 -1.55
CA LEU A 14 -11.14 1.30 -0.49
C LEU A 14 -9.74 1.71 -0.96
N ALA A 15 -9.04 0.85 -1.70
CA ALA A 15 -7.71 1.15 -2.22
C ALA A 15 -7.73 2.26 -3.29
N THR A 16 -8.79 2.31 -4.11
CA THR A 16 -9.01 3.40 -5.07
C THR A 16 -9.20 4.72 -4.35
N GLU A 17 -10.07 4.76 -3.34
CA GLU A 17 -10.32 5.96 -2.54
C GLU A 17 -9.03 6.46 -1.86
N ALA A 18 -8.28 5.55 -1.23
CA ALA A 18 -7.01 5.86 -0.58
C ALA A 18 -5.95 6.38 -1.56
N CYS A 19 -5.76 5.72 -2.71
CA CYS A 19 -4.78 6.17 -3.71
C CYS A 19 -5.19 7.51 -4.33
N CYS A 20 -6.47 7.73 -4.60
CA CYS A 20 -6.98 9.01 -5.09
C CYS A 20 -6.74 10.14 -4.09
N SER A 21 -7.04 9.90 -2.80
CA SER A 21 -6.78 10.84 -1.71
C SER A 21 -5.29 11.20 -1.61
N ARG A 22 -4.42 10.18 -1.55
CA ARG A 22 -2.96 10.37 -1.50
C ARG A 22 -2.39 11.07 -2.72
N ASN A 23 -2.91 10.81 -3.91
CA ASN A 23 -2.42 11.42 -5.14
C ASN A 23 -2.91 12.85 -5.33
N HIS A 24 -3.88 13.29 -4.54
CA HIS A 24 -4.41 14.64 -4.59
C HIS A 24 -3.31 15.65 -4.23
N ASN A 25 -3.04 16.59 -5.13
CA ASN A 25 -2.00 17.63 -4.98
C ASN A 25 -0.55 17.13 -4.80
N VAL A 26 -0.27 15.84 -5.01
CA VAL A 26 1.12 15.32 -5.03
C VAL A 26 1.71 15.50 -6.43
N SER A 27 2.93 16.07 -6.53
CA SER A 27 3.62 16.15 -7.83
C SER A 27 3.98 14.75 -8.35
N VAL A 28 4.02 14.58 -9.66
CA VAL A 28 4.48 13.33 -10.29
C VAL A 28 5.92 12.98 -9.91
N ASP A 29 6.73 13.99 -9.60
CA ASP A 29 8.14 13.84 -9.19
C ASP A 29 8.30 13.23 -7.80
N LEU A 30 7.27 13.35 -6.95
CA LEU A 30 7.26 12.79 -5.59
C LEU A 30 6.73 11.35 -5.56
N GLY A 31 6.33 10.81 -6.71
CA GLY A 31 5.72 9.50 -6.84
C GLY A 31 4.22 9.51 -6.57
N LYS A 32 3.51 8.65 -7.29
CA LYS A 32 2.07 8.40 -7.13
C LYS A 32 1.83 7.08 -6.42
N ALA A 33 0.81 7.07 -5.57
CA ALA A 33 0.26 5.88 -4.97
C ALA A 33 -0.55 5.09 -6.01
N GLU A 34 -0.20 3.82 -6.18
CA GLU A 34 -0.93 2.85 -6.99
C GLU A 34 -1.17 1.58 -6.19
N PHE A 35 -2.11 0.75 -6.63
CA PHE A 35 -2.37 -0.53 -6.00
C PHE A 35 -2.61 -1.64 -7.04
N GLU A 36 -2.32 -2.87 -6.64
CA GLU A 36 -2.70 -4.08 -7.37
C GLU A 36 -3.35 -5.08 -6.42
N LEU A 37 -4.40 -5.74 -6.90
CA LEU A 37 -5.00 -6.86 -6.19
C LEU A 37 -4.09 -8.08 -6.27
N SER A 38 -3.87 -8.74 -5.14
CA SER A 38 -3.24 -10.06 -5.10
C SER A 38 -4.29 -11.13 -4.78
N ASP A 39 -3.91 -12.41 -4.90
CA ASP A 39 -4.81 -13.52 -4.55
C ASP A 39 -5.23 -13.54 -3.07
N THR A 40 -4.47 -12.84 -2.22
CA THR A 40 -4.59 -12.87 -0.76
C THR A 40 -4.86 -11.50 -0.13
N GLY A 41 -4.95 -10.44 -0.95
CA GLY A 41 -5.12 -9.08 -0.46
C GLY A 41 -4.85 -8.01 -1.50
N VAL A 42 -4.15 -6.94 -1.09
CA VAL A 42 -3.78 -5.79 -1.93
C VAL A 42 -2.34 -5.38 -1.66
N GLU A 43 -1.67 -4.95 -2.72
CA GLU A 43 -0.31 -4.45 -2.74
C GLU A 43 -0.31 -2.99 -3.17
N PHE A 44 0.45 -2.15 -2.47
CA PHE A 44 0.56 -0.72 -2.70
C PHE A 44 1.95 -0.36 -3.19
N TYR A 45 1.99 0.53 -4.17
CA TYR A 45 3.19 0.90 -4.90
C TYR A 45 3.35 2.41 -4.92
N ARG A 46 4.60 2.87 -4.75
CA ARG A 46 5.03 4.23 -5.07
C ARG A 46 5.62 4.21 -6.47
N THR A 47 4.97 4.87 -7.41
CA THR A 47 5.36 4.92 -8.82
C THR A 47 5.82 6.32 -9.18
N CYS A 48 7.10 6.45 -9.52
CA CYS A 48 7.70 7.70 -9.94
C CYS A 48 7.74 7.77 -11.46
N PHE A 49 7.46 8.94 -12.01
CA PHE A 49 7.47 9.19 -13.45
C PHE A 49 8.65 10.09 -13.79
N LYS A 50 9.34 9.82 -14.91
CA LYS A 50 10.27 10.82 -15.44
C LYS A 50 9.47 12.01 -15.93
N LEU A 51 9.93 13.21 -15.62
CA LEU A 51 9.47 14.43 -16.29
C LEU A 51 9.46 14.19 -17.81
N ASP A 52 8.32 14.46 -18.43
CA ASP A 52 8.02 14.33 -19.87
C ASP A 52 7.77 12.90 -20.41
N SER A 53 7.79 11.86 -19.57
CA SER A 53 7.52 10.48 -20.01
C SER A 53 6.10 10.02 -19.64
N LYS A 54 5.43 9.33 -20.58
CA LYS A 54 4.20 8.57 -20.30
C LYS A 54 4.46 7.24 -19.58
N GLN A 55 5.72 6.85 -19.42
CA GLN A 55 6.13 5.60 -18.77
C GLN A 55 6.74 5.89 -17.40
N ALA A 56 6.39 5.05 -16.42
CA ALA A 56 6.97 5.07 -15.08
C ALA A 56 8.49 4.85 -15.16
N ASP A 57 9.24 5.61 -14.36
CA ASP A 57 10.69 5.45 -14.21
C ASP A 57 11.01 4.25 -13.33
N HIS A 58 10.39 4.22 -12.15
CA HIS A 58 10.50 3.14 -11.20
C HIS A 58 9.20 2.99 -10.41
N ARG A 59 8.86 1.73 -10.13
CA ARG A 59 7.69 1.32 -9.36
C ARG A 59 8.16 0.51 -8.17
N CYS A 60 8.01 1.07 -6.99
CA CYS A 60 8.47 0.48 -5.74
C CYS A 60 7.28 -0.04 -4.96
N LEU A 61 7.25 -1.35 -4.69
CA LEU A 61 6.31 -1.93 -3.75
C LEU A 61 6.64 -1.42 -2.34
N VAL A 62 5.67 -0.81 -1.66
CA VAL A 62 5.86 -0.12 -0.37
C VAL A 62 5.07 -0.76 0.78
N ALA A 63 3.88 -1.27 0.51
CA ALA A 63 3.06 -1.92 1.52
C ALA A 63 2.21 -3.02 0.90
N LYS A 64 1.76 -3.96 1.73
CA LYS A 64 0.76 -4.96 1.36
C LYS A 64 -0.15 -5.27 2.53
N ILE A 65 -1.44 -5.37 2.25
CA ILE A 65 -2.45 -5.83 3.21
C ILE A 65 -2.88 -7.22 2.76
N LEU A 66 -2.71 -8.22 3.62
CA LEU A 66 -3.04 -9.61 3.31
C LEU A 66 -3.62 -10.33 4.52
N VAL A 67 -4.33 -11.43 4.27
CA VAL A 67 -4.84 -12.28 5.36
C VAL A 67 -3.75 -13.26 5.81
N ARG A 68 -3.33 -13.15 7.07
CA ARG A 68 -2.41 -14.09 7.74
C ARG A 68 -3.12 -14.65 8.97
N GLN A 69 -3.10 -15.97 9.15
CA GLN A 69 -3.73 -16.63 10.31
C GLN A 69 -5.20 -16.21 10.56
N ASN A 70 -5.97 -16.03 9.49
CA ASN A 70 -7.38 -15.61 9.52
C ASN A 70 -7.64 -14.16 9.99
N ALA A 71 -6.61 -13.30 9.97
CA ALA A 71 -6.71 -11.88 10.26
C ALA A 71 -6.05 -11.04 9.16
N TRP A 72 -6.60 -9.85 8.87
CA TRP A 72 -5.92 -8.90 8.01
C TRP A 72 -4.67 -8.35 8.69
N THR A 73 -3.58 -8.24 7.95
CA THR A 73 -2.29 -7.75 8.42
C THR A 73 -1.70 -6.79 7.41
N LEU A 74 -1.13 -5.69 7.89
CA LEU A 74 -0.36 -4.74 7.11
C LEU A 74 1.13 -5.06 7.24
N LEU A 75 1.78 -5.29 6.10
CA LEU A 75 3.22 -5.45 5.98
C LEU A 75 3.78 -4.26 5.20
N VAL A 76 4.88 -3.71 5.71
CA VAL A 76 5.59 -2.57 5.12
C VAL A 76 6.93 -3.05 4.60
N ALA A 77 7.33 -2.55 3.44
CA ALA A 77 8.63 -2.82 2.87
C ALA A 77 9.70 -2.03 3.65
N HIS A 78 10.59 -2.74 4.33
CA HIS A 78 11.77 -2.13 4.94
C HIS A 78 12.84 -1.94 3.88
N ARG A 79 13.40 -0.74 3.85
CA ARG A 79 14.43 -0.35 2.90
C ARG A 79 15.60 0.28 3.66
N ASP A 80 16.80 0.02 3.19
CA ASP A 80 18.01 0.60 3.76
C ASP A 80 18.18 2.08 3.35
N GLN A 81 19.30 2.67 3.77
CA GLN A 81 19.67 4.05 3.42
C GLN A 81 19.88 4.30 1.92
N TYR A 82 19.93 3.25 1.09
CA TYR A 82 20.08 3.30 -0.36
C TYR A 82 18.77 2.92 -1.09
N ASP A 83 17.64 2.88 -0.38
CA ASP A 83 16.31 2.48 -0.89
C ASP A 83 16.26 1.00 -1.37
N MET A 84 17.23 0.18 -0.97
CA MET A 84 17.28 -1.24 -1.29
C MET A 84 16.34 -2.03 -0.40
N PHE A 85 15.56 -2.92 -0.99
CA PHE A 85 14.60 -3.76 -0.26
C PHE A 85 15.34 -4.77 0.65
N GLU A 86 15.13 -4.65 1.95
CA GLU A 86 15.74 -5.54 2.96
C GLU A 86 14.77 -6.61 3.47
N GLY A 87 13.46 -6.35 3.40
CA GLY A 87 12.48 -7.31 3.87
C GLY A 87 11.10 -6.74 4.15
N TRP A 88 10.23 -7.62 4.63
CA TRP A 88 8.87 -7.29 5.03
C TRP A 88 8.75 -7.27 6.54
N HIS A 89 8.24 -6.17 7.08
CA HIS A 89 7.96 -6.05 8.50
C HIS A 89 6.48 -5.82 8.73
N THR A 90 5.96 -6.38 9.82
CA THR A 90 4.61 -6.05 10.27
C THR A 90 4.59 -4.62 10.76
N HIS A 91 3.56 -3.87 10.39
CA HIS A 91 3.39 -2.50 10.87
C HIS A 91 3.41 -2.47 12.41
N PRO A 92 4.20 -1.59 13.06
CA PRO A 92 4.39 -1.61 14.51
C PRO A 92 3.08 -1.41 15.29
N SER A 93 2.13 -0.67 14.71
CA SER A 93 0.82 -0.42 15.32
C SER A 93 -0.25 -1.45 14.98
N ILE A 94 0.11 -2.60 14.39
CA ILE A 94 -0.87 -3.59 13.91
C ILE A 94 -1.83 -4.06 15.00
N ASP A 95 -1.32 -4.25 16.22
CA ASP A 95 -2.11 -4.75 17.36
C ASP A 95 -3.14 -3.70 17.82
N SER A 96 -2.83 -2.42 17.64
CA SER A 96 -3.71 -1.29 17.99
C SER A 96 -4.68 -0.91 16.88
N LEU A 97 -4.30 -1.12 15.61
CA LEU A 97 -5.09 -0.79 14.43
C LEU A 97 -6.26 -1.75 14.22
N GLY A 98 -6.21 -2.93 14.84
CA GLY A 98 -7.20 -3.99 14.68
C GLY A 98 -7.00 -4.79 13.38
N THR A 99 -7.88 -5.77 13.18
CA THR A 99 -7.81 -6.72 12.05
C THR A 99 -8.79 -6.36 10.93
N GLN A 100 -9.31 -5.14 10.90
CA GLN A 100 -10.31 -4.72 9.91
C GLN A 100 -9.65 -4.02 8.71
N LEU A 101 -10.03 -4.45 7.51
CA LEU A 101 -9.45 -3.97 6.24
C LEU A 101 -9.48 -2.43 6.11
N HIS A 102 -10.57 -1.78 6.50
CA HIS A 102 -10.70 -0.33 6.36
C HIS A 102 -9.73 0.45 7.25
N GLN A 103 -9.40 -0.06 8.44
CA GLN A 103 -8.46 0.58 9.36
C GLN A 103 -7.04 0.49 8.79
N LEU A 104 -6.68 -0.67 8.24
CA LEU A 104 -5.39 -0.88 7.59
C LEU A 104 -5.23 -0.03 6.32
N ILE A 105 -6.27 0.09 5.51
CA ILE A 105 -6.23 0.97 4.33
C ILE A 105 -6.12 2.44 4.74
N LYS A 106 -6.80 2.86 5.80
CA LYS A 106 -6.68 4.23 6.33
C LYS A 106 -5.28 4.52 6.88
N GLU A 107 -4.64 3.53 7.51
CA GLU A 107 -3.23 3.65 7.93
C GLU A 107 -2.33 3.80 6.71
N VAL A 108 -2.53 3.02 5.66
CA VAL A 108 -1.79 3.18 4.39
C VAL A 108 -2.05 4.55 3.77
N GLU A 109 -3.29 5.04 3.79
CA GLU A 109 -3.63 6.35 3.24
C GLU A 109 -2.90 7.48 3.99
N SER A 110 -3.04 7.49 5.32
CA SER A 110 -2.60 8.60 6.19
C SER A 110 -1.11 8.56 6.48
N ASP A 111 -0.54 7.35 6.57
CA ASP A 111 0.85 7.05 6.93
C ASP A 111 1.41 8.00 8.02
N PRO A 112 0.80 8.02 9.22
CA PRO A 112 1.11 9.01 10.24
C PRO A 112 2.54 8.90 10.77
N GLN A 113 3.16 7.72 10.63
CA GLN A 113 4.53 7.45 11.08
C GLN A 113 5.56 7.61 9.95
N GLY A 114 5.12 7.87 8.70
CA GLY A 114 6.01 7.98 7.54
C GLY A 114 6.78 6.70 7.26
N LEU A 115 6.16 5.53 7.49
CA LEU A 115 6.80 4.23 7.32
C LEU A 115 6.57 3.65 5.92
N ILE A 116 5.57 4.14 5.18
CA ILE A 116 5.11 3.51 3.94
C ILE A 116 5.58 4.30 2.73
N TRP A 117 5.36 5.61 2.70
CA TRP A 117 5.50 6.41 1.46
C TRP A 117 6.76 7.24 1.34
#